data_AF-A0A1L8RA99-F1
#
_entry.id   AF-A0A1L8RA99-F1
#
_cell.length_a   1.000
_cell.length_b   1.000
_cell.length_c   1.000
_cell.angle_alpha   90.00
_cell.angle_beta   90.00
_cell.angle_gamma   90.00
#
_symmetry.space_group_name_H-M   'P 1'
#
loop_
_entity.id
_entity.type
_entity.pdbx_description
1 polymer ?
#
loop_
_entity_poly.entity_id
_entity_poly.type
_entity_poly.pdbx_seq_one_letter_code
_entity_poly.pdbx_strand_id
1 'polypeptide(L)'
;MKLVAKIKNNEKLMRFLTIVKNRFSDAQIGNNAVIVAYYLLLSLFPLLIAVGNLLPFLNIDPNSILPYVKDIIPDQVYTFIGPAIKNLLTQGSGGVLSISALAALWSASKSINGLQTAMNSAYGVNDRKNFIAVRIVSVIVIVLLLVAMVGVTVVLGVGRMILDGLQPILGFSGQIIETFQRFKWPLTIIALLAIMMIIYWIVPNAKVKLMTTWPGAVVATIGWMLLGQVFGLYAQFFAAKVSGYQIIGSFIVLMLWLNMAATIIILGGITNAIIAEYVTGQEVQDRKGALAKLSNKIEAKIGRNDKEDSSK
;
A
#
# COMPACT_ATOMS: atom_id res chain seq x y z
N MET A 1 -11.86 -6.58 -40.28
CA MET A 1 -12.18 -8.03 -40.16
C MET A 1 -10.95 -8.95 -40.12
N LYS A 2 -9.95 -8.81 -41.02
CA LYS A 2 -8.75 -9.71 -41.04
C LYS A 2 -7.90 -9.71 -39.75
N LEU A 3 -7.81 -8.57 -39.05
CA LEU A 3 -7.04 -8.45 -37.82
C LEU A 3 -7.68 -9.19 -36.63
N VAL A 4 -9.02 -9.13 -36.53
CA VAL A 4 -9.79 -9.84 -35.49
C VAL A 4 -9.72 -11.35 -35.68
N ALA A 5 -9.79 -11.83 -36.92
CA ALA A 5 -9.61 -13.25 -37.24
C ALA A 5 -8.19 -13.75 -36.90
N LYS A 6 -7.16 -12.92 -37.17
CA LYS A 6 -5.76 -13.23 -36.86
C LYS A 6 -5.49 -13.30 -35.35
N ILE A 7 -6.15 -12.44 -34.57
CA ILE A 7 -6.10 -12.47 -33.10
C ILE A 7 -6.78 -13.74 -32.56
N LYS A 8 -7.95 -14.09 -33.10
CA LYS A 8 -8.75 -15.25 -32.65
C LYS A 8 -8.06 -16.59 -32.93
N ASN A 9 -7.24 -16.68 -33.97
CA ASN A 9 -6.50 -17.90 -34.32
C ASN A 9 -5.20 -18.11 -33.54
N ASN A 10 -4.76 -17.16 -32.71
CA ASN A 10 -3.55 -17.34 -31.89
C ASN A 10 -3.93 -17.86 -30.49
N GLU A 11 -3.80 -19.16 -30.28
CA GLU A 11 -4.17 -19.83 -29.03
C GLU A 11 -3.48 -19.23 -27.80
N LYS A 12 -2.20 -18.87 -27.90
CA LYS A 12 -1.44 -18.26 -26.80
C LYS A 12 -1.99 -16.88 -26.44
N LEU A 13 -2.35 -16.09 -27.44
CA LEU A 13 -2.92 -14.76 -27.24
C LEU A 13 -4.34 -14.85 -26.68
N MET A 14 -5.17 -15.75 -27.19
CA MET A 14 -6.52 -15.97 -26.68
C MET A 14 -6.51 -16.45 -25.23
N ARG A 15 -5.59 -17.35 -24.89
CA ARG A 15 -5.37 -17.79 -23.50
C ARG A 15 -4.99 -16.61 -22.61
N PHE A 16 -4.00 -15.81 -23.02
CA PHE A 16 -3.58 -14.62 -22.27
C PHE A 16 -4.74 -13.63 -22.05
N LEU A 17 -5.49 -13.30 -23.11
CA LEU A 17 -6.64 -12.39 -23.03
C LEU A 17 -7.74 -12.92 -22.12
N THR A 18 -7.94 -14.25 -22.08
CA THR A 18 -8.91 -14.90 -21.19
C THR A 18 -8.47 -14.76 -19.73
N ILE A 19 -7.21 -15.03 -19.42
CA ILE A 19 -6.64 -14.86 -18.08
C ILE A 19 -6.78 -13.40 -17.63
N VAL A 20 -6.39 -12.45 -18.48
CA VAL A 20 -6.52 -11.01 -18.20
C VAL A 20 -7.96 -10.66 -17.85
N LYS A 21 -8.92 -11.04 -18.71
CA LYS A 21 -10.34 -10.74 -18.50
C LYS A 21 -10.85 -11.32 -17.17
N ASN A 22 -10.54 -12.59 -16.89
CA ASN A 22 -11.00 -13.26 -15.69
C ASN A 22 -10.42 -12.59 -14.45
N ARG A 23 -9.09 -12.40 -14.37
CA ARG A 23 -8.46 -11.82 -13.17
C ARG A 23 -8.84 -10.36 -12.92
N PHE A 24 -9.08 -9.56 -13.97
CA PHE A 24 -9.61 -8.21 -13.81
C PHE A 24 -11.04 -8.21 -13.25
N SER A 25 -11.89 -9.14 -13.73
CA SER A 25 -13.26 -9.30 -13.25
C SER A 25 -13.30 -9.78 -11.79
N ASP A 26 -12.52 -10.81 -11.48
CA ASP A 26 -12.48 -11.44 -10.16
C ASP A 26 -11.98 -10.46 -9.08
N ALA A 27 -10.99 -9.63 -9.42
CA ALA A 27 -10.40 -8.67 -8.49
C ALA A 27 -11.37 -7.57 -8.03
N GLN A 28 -12.50 -7.36 -8.72
CA GLN A 28 -13.51 -6.33 -8.41
C GLN A 28 -12.88 -4.98 -8.07
N ILE A 29 -11.93 -4.54 -8.90
CA ILE A 29 -10.99 -3.46 -8.57
C ILE A 29 -11.66 -2.19 -8.07
N GLY A 30 -12.78 -1.78 -8.68
CA GLY A 30 -13.51 -0.58 -8.28
C GLY A 30 -14.06 -0.67 -6.86
N ASN A 31 -14.67 -1.79 -6.49
CA ASN A 31 -15.25 -1.99 -5.16
C ASN A 31 -14.15 -2.04 -4.10
N ASN A 32 -13.10 -2.81 -4.35
CA ASN A 32 -12.03 -2.99 -3.38
C ASN A 32 -11.18 -1.72 -3.21
N ALA A 33 -10.92 -0.97 -4.28
CA ALA A 33 -10.21 0.31 -4.18
C ALA A 33 -10.97 1.33 -3.32
N VAL A 34 -12.31 1.39 -3.46
CA VAL A 34 -13.16 2.24 -2.62
C VAL A 34 -13.11 1.82 -1.15
N ILE A 35 -13.16 0.50 -0.86
CA ILE A 35 -13.04 -0.04 0.51
C ILE A 35 -11.69 0.35 1.12
N VAL A 36 -10.60 0.15 0.38
CA VAL A 36 -9.23 0.48 0.82
C VAL A 36 -9.12 1.96 1.13
N ALA A 37 -9.59 2.82 0.22
CA ALA A 37 -9.54 4.28 0.36
C ALA A 37 -10.38 4.77 1.55
N TYR A 38 -11.60 4.24 1.70
CA TYR A 38 -12.50 4.60 2.80
C TYR A 38 -11.86 4.33 4.16
N TYR A 39 -11.30 3.14 4.35
CA TYR A 39 -10.68 2.77 5.62
C TYR A 39 -9.34 3.48 5.87
N LEU A 40 -8.57 3.84 4.84
CA LEU A 40 -7.39 4.72 4.99
C LEU A 40 -7.81 6.11 5.47
N LEU A 41 -8.84 6.68 4.84
CA LEU A 41 -9.36 7.99 5.20
C LEU A 41 -9.90 7.99 6.63
N LEU A 42 -10.64 6.94 7.01
CA LEU A 42 -11.14 6.76 8.37
C LEU A 42 -9.99 6.59 9.39
N SER A 43 -8.87 5.97 9.00
CA SER A 43 -7.71 5.82 9.89
C SER A 43 -6.92 7.12 10.09
N LEU A 44 -7.02 8.06 9.16
CA LEU A 44 -6.24 9.29 9.18
C LEU A 44 -6.61 10.18 10.37
N PHE A 45 -7.91 10.36 10.66
CA PHE A 45 -8.35 11.24 11.74
C PHE A 45 -7.90 10.75 13.12
N PRO A 46 -8.15 9.50 13.54
CA PRO A 46 -7.66 9.01 14.82
C PRO A 46 -6.13 8.97 14.87
N LEU A 47 -5.44 8.74 13.74
CA LEU A 47 -3.98 8.80 13.68
C LEU A 47 -3.48 10.22 13.98
N LEU A 48 -4.06 11.25 13.37
CA LEU A 48 -3.67 12.64 13.60
C LEU A 48 -3.94 13.06 15.05
N ILE A 49 -5.05 12.63 15.63
CA ILE A 49 -5.36 12.87 17.06
C ILE A 49 -4.33 12.17 17.96
N ALA A 50 -3.96 10.93 17.63
CA ALA A 50 -2.94 10.19 18.39
C ALA A 50 -1.59 10.91 18.31
N VAL A 51 -1.15 11.31 17.10
CA VAL A 51 0.09 12.06 16.93
C VAL A 51 0.03 13.38 17.70
N GLY A 52 -1.03 14.18 17.54
CA GLY A 52 -1.20 15.45 18.24
C GLY A 52 -1.15 15.31 19.76
N ASN A 53 -1.76 14.25 20.31
CA ASN A 53 -1.69 13.94 21.74
C ASN A 53 -0.29 13.48 22.19
N LEU A 54 0.52 12.91 21.32
CA LEU A 54 1.87 12.44 21.62
C LEU A 54 2.90 13.60 21.67
N LEU A 55 2.70 14.64 20.86
CA LEU A 55 3.70 15.73 20.73
C LEU A 55 4.02 16.45 22.05
N PRO A 56 3.03 16.80 22.90
CA PRO A 56 3.31 17.41 24.19
C PRO A 56 4.15 16.53 25.12
N PHE A 57 3.92 15.20 25.12
CA PHE A 57 4.73 14.27 25.92
C PHE A 57 6.19 14.22 25.48
N LEU A 58 6.46 14.51 24.21
CA LEU A 58 7.81 14.55 23.65
C LEU A 58 8.41 15.97 23.65
N ASN A 59 7.68 16.97 24.16
CA ASN A 59 8.03 18.39 24.09
C ASN A 59 8.28 18.88 22.65
N ILE A 60 7.50 18.39 21.68
CA ILE A 60 7.59 18.79 20.27
C ILE A 60 6.46 19.77 19.94
N ASP A 61 6.78 20.91 19.32
CA ASP A 61 5.78 21.84 18.81
C ASP A 61 5.09 21.26 17.56
N PRO A 62 3.75 21.10 17.54
CA PRO A 62 2.99 20.69 16.36
C PRO A 62 3.33 21.46 15.08
N ASN A 63 3.63 22.76 15.18
CA ASN A 63 3.94 23.58 14.01
C ASN A 63 5.29 23.19 13.37
N SER A 64 6.18 22.58 14.14
CA SER A 64 7.46 22.06 13.65
C SER A 64 7.30 20.81 12.78
N ILE A 65 6.16 20.12 12.86
CA ILE A 65 5.90 18.86 12.12
C ILE A 65 5.26 19.12 10.75
N LEU A 66 4.48 20.20 10.63
CA LEU A 66 3.74 20.53 9.42
C LEU A 66 4.60 20.60 8.14
N PRO A 67 5.84 21.14 8.15
CA PRO A 67 6.71 21.12 6.97
C PRO A 67 7.01 19.70 6.47
N TYR A 68 7.27 18.75 7.37
CA TYR A 68 7.54 17.36 6.98
C TYR A 68 6.29 16.67 6.44
N VAL A 69 5.10 17.00 6.96
CA VAL A 69 3.83 16.49 6.42
C VAL A 69 3.60 17.02 5.01
N LYS A 70 3.94 18.29 4.77
CA LYS A 70 3.88 18.91 3.43
C LYS A 70 4.82 18.22 2.45
N ASP A 71 6.00 17.78 2.88
CA ASP A 71 6.95 17.11 1.99
C ASP A 71 6.50 15.69 1.56
N ILE A 72 5.63 15.05 2.35
CA ILE A 72 5.10 13.70 2.08
C ILE A 72 3.93 13.74 1.10
N ILE A 73 3.16 14.82 1.14
CA ILE A 73 1.87 14.93 0.47
C ILE A 73 2.02 15.90 -0.69
N PRO A 74 1.54 15.61 -1.91
CA PRO A 74 1.60 16.56 -3.01
C PRO A 74 1.07 17.93 -2.58
N ASP A 75 1.78 19.01 -2.91
CA ASP A 75 1.45 20.39 -2.49
C ASP A 75 -0.03 20.72 -2.71
N GLN A 76 -0.57 20.23 -3.83
CA GLN A 76 -1.95 20.45 -4.20
C GLN A 76 -2.91 19.79 -3.21
N VAL A 77 -2.62 18.57 -2.73
CA VAL A 77 -3.41 17.90 -1.69
C VAL A 77 -3.22 18.60 -0.35
N TYR A 78 -1.98 18.96 0.01
CA TYR A 78 -1.66 19.61 1.29
C TYR A 78 -2.37 20.97 1.45
N THR A 79 -2.53 21.72 0.36
CA THR A 79 -3.27 23.00 0.37
C THR A 79 -4.71 22.84 0.89
N PHE A 80 -5.31 21.67 0.68
CA PHE A 80 -6.68 21.36 1.10
C PHE A 80 -6.74 20.78 2.51
N ILE A 81 -5.90 19.79 2.82
CA ILE A 81 -6.00 19.05 4.09
C ILE A 81 -5.08 19.58 5.20
N GLY A 82 -4.08 20.40 4.86
CA GLY A 82 -3.10 20.97 5.79
C GLY A 82 -3.73 21.73 6.97
N PRO A 83 -4.73 22.59 6.75
CA PRO A 83 -5.43 23.27 7.85
C PRO A 83 -6.12 22.28 8.82
N ALA A 84 -6.75 21.23 8.30
CA ALA A 84 -7.39 20.21 9.14
C ALA A 84 -6.35 19.40 9.94
N ILE A 85 -5.23 19.03 9.30
CA ILE A 85 -4.08 18.38 9.96
C ILE A 85 -3.55 19.27 11.08
N LYS A 86 -3.29 20.55 10.80
CA LYS A 86 -2.82 21.52 11.80
C LYS A 86 -3.77 21.58 13.00
N ASN A 87 -5.07 21.77 12.76
CA ASN A 87 -6.05 21.85 13.84
C ASN A 87 -6.03 20.59 14.72
N LEU A 88 -6.05 19.40 14.11
CA LEU A 88 -6.03 18.13 14.84
C LEU A 88 -4.74 17.89 15.62
N LEU A 89 -3.59 18.33 15.09
CA LEU A 89 -2.31 18.24 15.79
C LEU A 89 -2.21 19.22 16.98
N THR A 90 -2.81 20.40 16.86
CA THR A 90 -2.73 21.45 17.90
C THR A 90 -3.78 21.34 19.01
N GLN A 91 -4.91 20.66 18.77
CA GLN A 91 -6.02 20.56 19.72
C GLN A 91 -6.00 19.29 20.59
N GLY A 92 -4.89 18.54 20.60
CA GLY A 92 -4.78 17.32 21.40
C GLY A 92 -4.92 17.58 22.90
N SER A 93 -5.91 16.97 23.55
CA SER A 93 -6.22 17.14 24.98
C SER A 93 -5.49 16.14 25.91
N GLY A 94 -4.50 15.40 25.43
CA GLY A 94 -3.63 14.50 26.22
C GLY A 94 -4.30 13.22 26.73
N GLY A 95 -5.62 13.20 26.92
CA GLY A 95 -6.36 12.08 27.54
C GLY A 95 -6.83 10.97 26.59
N VAL A 96 -6.67 11.11 25.27
CA VAL A 96 -7.32 10.21 24.27
C VAL A 96 -6.29 9.49 23.38
N LEU A 97 -5.01 9.47 23.75
CA LEU A 97 -3.93 8.88 22.93
C LEU A 97 -4.15 7.39 22.64
N SER A 98 -4.46 6.58 23.66
CA SER A 98 -4.63 5.13 23.51
C SER A 98 -5.85 4.78 22.65
N ILE A 99 -6.98 5.44 22.86
CA ILE A 99 -8.23 5.20 22.11
C ILE A 99 -8.06 5.58 20.64
N SER A 100 -7.47 6.76 20.38
CA SER A 100 -7.24 7.24 19.02
C SER A 100 -6.23 6.37 18.25
N ALA A 101 -5.15 5.92 18.91
CA ALA A 101 -4.20 4.98 18.32
C ALA A 101 -4.83 3.61 17.99
N LEU A 102 -5.66 3.06 18.89
CA LEU A 102 -6.37 1.80 18.66
C LEU A 102 -7.38 1.92 17.52
N ALA A 103 -8.13 3.04 17.46
CA ALA A 103 -9.06 3.32 16.38
C ALA A 103 -8.35 3.48 15.02
N ALA A 104 -7.22 4.20 15.00
CA ALA A 104 -6.38 4.35 13.81
C ALA A 104 -5.90 3.00 13.30
N LEU A 105 -5.32 2.18 14.19
CA LEU A 105 -4.83 0.85 13.86
C LEU A 105 -5.94 -0.07 13.39
N TRP A 106 -7.13 0.06 13.98
CA TRP A 106 -8.31 -0.71 13.59
C TRP A 106 -8.79 -0.40 12.19
N SER A 107 -8.97 0.88 11.88
CA SER A 107 -9.36 1.35 10.55
C SER A 107 -8.30 1.03 9.51
N ALA A 108 -7.02 1.30 9.80
CA ALA A 108 -5.92 0.99 8.88
C ALA A 108 -5.84 -0.52 8.60
N SER A 109 -6.04 -1.37 9.62
CA SER A 109 -6.09 -2.81 9.42
C SER A 109 -7.23 -3.24 8.52
N LYS A 110 -8.40 -2.59 8.58
CA LYS A 110 -9.51 -2.88 7.67
C LYS A 110 -9.18 -2.50 6.22
N SER A 111 -8.41 -1.43 6.01
CA SER A 111 -7.91 -1.07 4.68
C SER A 111 -6.99 -2.15 4.11
N ILE A 112 -6.00 -2.62 4.89
CA ILE A 112 -5.11 -3.70 4.44
C ILE A 112 -5.89 -4.99 4.17
N ASN A 113 -6.96 -5.27 4.91
CA ASN A 113 -7.82 -6.41 4.62
C ASN A 113 -8.54 -6.26 3.28
N GLY A 114 -9.05 -5.07 2.95
CA GLY A 114 -9.63 -4.81 1.62
C GLY A 114 -8.62 -5.01 0.49
N LEU A 115 -7.38 -4.55 0.71
CA LEU A 115 -6.29 -4.76 -0.25
C LEU A 115 -5.95 -6.26 -0.39
N GLN A 116 -5.94 -6.99 0.72
CA GLN A 116 -5.74 -8.43 0.75
C GLN A 116 -6.84 -9.18 -0.01
N THR A 117 -8.11 -8.86 0.22
CA THR A 117 -9.23 -9.46 -0.51
C THR A 117 -9.08 -9.21 -2.00
N ALA A 118 -8.78 -7.97 -2.43
CA ALA A 118 -8.55 -7.64 -3.84
C ALA A 118 -7.44 -8.50 -4.48
N MET A 119 -6.30 -8.62 -3.80
CA MET A 119 -5.19 -9.42 -4.29
C MET A 119 -5.50 -10.92 -4.24
N ASN A 120 -6.17 -11.41 -3.21
CA ASN A 120 -6.56 -12.82 -3.10
C ASN A 120 -7.49 -13.22 -4.24
N SER A 121 -8.51 -12.41 -4.52
CA SER A 121 -9.39 -12.60 -5.66
C SER A 121 -8.63 -12.54 -6.99
N ALA A 122 -7.70 -11.59 -7.15
CA ALA A 122 -6.85 -11.51 -8.33
C ALA A 122 -5.99 -12.77 -8.54
N TYR A 123 -5.48 -13.39 -7.46
CA TYR A 123 -4.70 -14.63 -7.50
C TYR A 123 -5.55 -15.90 -7.54
N GLY A 124 -6.88 -15.80 -7.38
CA GLY A 124 -7.78 -16.96 -7.26
C GLY A 124 -7.60 -17.74 -5.95
N VAL A 125 -7.08 -17.12 -4.89
CA VAL A 125 -6.81 -17.76 -3.59
C VAL A 125 -7.84 -17.36 -2.55
N ASN A 126 -8.04 -18.23 -1.56
CA ASN A 126 -8.98 -17.95 -0.47
C ASN A 126 -8.43 -16.92 0.52
N ASP A 127 -9.34 -16.18 1.14
CA ASP A 127 -9.01 -15.31 2.27
C ASP A 127 -8.44 -16.10 3.46
N ARG A 128 -7.60 -15.42 4.24
CA ARG A 128 -7.02 -16.01 5.45
C ARG A 128 -8.14 -16.25 6.47
N LYS A 129 -8.38 -17.51 6.81
CA LYS A 129 -9.41 -17.91 7.80
C LYS A 129 -9.12 -17.44 9.23
N ASN A 130 -7.85 -17.27 9.60
CA ASN A 130 -7.47 -16.88 10.96
C ASN A 130 -7.44 -15.35 11.11
N PHE A 131 -8.38 -14.82 11.90
CA PHE A 131 -8.50 -13.39 12.20
C PHE A 131 -7.23 -12.77 12.80
N ILE A 132 -6.53 -13.48 13.69
CA ILE A 132 -5.28 -13.00 14.29
C ILE A 132 -4.18 -12.89 13.22
N ALA A 133 -4.08 -13.89 12.34
CA ALA A 133 -3.11 -13.87 11.25
C ALA A 133 -3.37 -12.71 10.27
N VAL A 134 -4.63 -12.46 9.93
CA VAL A 134 -5.05 -11.29 9.14
C VAL A 134 -4.56 -10.00 9.82
N ARG A 135 -4.81 -9.87 11.13
CA ARG A 135 -4.44 -8.67 11.89
C ARG A 135 -2.95 -8.43 11.95
N ILE A 136 -2.16 -9.48 12.23
CA ILE A 136 -0.69 -9.39 12.28
C ILE A 136 -0.13 -8.96 10.93
N VAL A 137 -0.60 -9.55 9.83
CA VAL A 137 -0.18 -9.15 8.47
C VAL A 137 -0.50 -7.67 8.23
N SER A 138 -1.70 -7.22 8.62
CA SER A 138 -2.08 -5.82 8.46
C SER A 138 -1.21 -4.86 9.26
N VAL A 139 -0.86 -5.19 10.51
CA VAL A 139 0.08 -4.39 11.32
C VAL A 139 1.46 -4.33 10.68
N ILE A 140 2.00 -5.47 10.22
CA ILE A 140 3.30 -5.53 9.55
C ILE A 140 3.31 -4.64 8.30
N VAL A 141 2.26 -4.72 7.49
CA VAL A 141 2.14 -3.91 6.26
C VAL A 141 2.04 -2.42 6.59
N ILE A 142 1.28 -2.04 7.62
CA ILE A 142 1.19 -0.65 8.08
C ILE A 142 2.56 -0.13 8.52
N VAL A 143 3.28 -0.88 9.37
CA VAL A 143 4.62 -0.50 9.83
C VAL A 143 5.57 -0.36 8.64
N LEU A 144 5.52 -1.30 7.69
CA LEU A 144 6.35 -1.25 6.49
C LEU A 144 6.03 -0.01 5.62
N LEU A 145 4.75 0.32 5.44
CA LEU A 145 4.33 1.53 4.74
C LEU A 145 4.80 2.81 5.45
N LEU A 146 4.73 2.85 6.79
CA LEU A 146 5.22 3.99 7.57
C LEU A 146 6.74 4.16 7.43
N VAL A 147 7.51 3.08 7.59
CA VAL A 147 8.98 3.10 7.41
C VAL A 147 9.34 3.50 5.99
N ALA A 148 8.63 2.98 5.00
CA ALA A 148 8.77 3.35 3.60
C ALA A 148 8.52 4.84 3.37
N MET A 149 7.43 5.39 3.89
CA MET A 149 7.09 6.81 3.78
C MET A 149 8.16 7.69 4.42
N VAL A 150 8.63 7.35 5.62
CA VAL A 150 9.73 8.07 6.29
C VAL A 150 11.00 8.00 5.45
N GLY A 151 11.38 6.81 4.97
CA GLY A 151 12.57 6.63 4.13
C GLY A 151 12.53 7.44 2.84
N VAL A 152 11.38 7.45 2.14
CA VAL A 152 11.18 8.28 0.94
C VAL A 152 11.28 9.77 1.28
N THR A 153 10.72 10.21 2.40
CA THR A 153 10.78 11.62 2.85
C THR A 153 12.21 12.03 3.20
N VAL A 154 12.97 11.16 3.85
CA VAL A 154 14.38 11.40 4.13
C VAL A 154 15.17 11.50 2.83
N VAL A 155 14.95 10.62 1.86
CA VAL A 155 15.64 10.71 0.56
C VAL A 155 15.21 11.95 -0.23
N LEU A 156 13.91 12.29 -0.23
CA LEU A 156 13.34 13.33 -1.07
C LEU A 156 13.39 14.75 -0.47
N GLY A 157 13.00 14.92 0.79
CA GLY A 157 12.86 16.23 1.43
C GLY A 157 14.11 16.66 2.18
N VAL A 158 14.57 15.83 3.11
CA VAL A 158 15.55 16.24 4.14
C VAL A 158 16.98 15.75 3.87
N GLY A 159 17.17 14.85 2.91
CA GLY A 159 18.44 14.15 2.70
C GLY A 159 19.60 15.09 2.36
N ARG A 160 19.31 16.19 1.64
CA ARG A 160 20.31 17.24 1.42
C ARG A 160 20.70 17.93 2.71
N MET A 161 19.71 18.35 3.50
CA MET A 161 19.91 19.06 4.75
C MET A 161 20.68 18.21 5.77
N ILE A 162 20.39 16.92 5.83
CA ILE A 162 21.14 15.96 6.68
C ILE A 162 22.60 15.88 6.22
N LEU A 163 22.84 15.75 4.92
CA LEU A 163 24.19 15.70 4.38
C LEU A 163 24.94 17.02 4.60
N ASP A 164 24.33 18.16 4.35
CA ASP A 164 24.92 19.48 4.60
C ASP A 164 25.28 19.65 6.10
N GLY A 165 24.44 19.16 7.01
CA GLY A 165 24.70 19.19 8.46
C GLY A 165 25.75 18.18 8.95
N LEU A 166 25.87 17.03 8.31
CA LEU A 166 26.89 16.01 8.63
C LEU A 166 28.25 16.32 7.99
N GLN A 167 28.28 17.10 6.91
CA GLN A 167 29.49 17.47 6.19
C GLN A 167 30.59 18.06 7.11
N PRO A 168 30.33 19.05 7.99
CA PRO A 168 31.36 19.59 8.87
C PRO A 168 31.83 18.60 9.95
N ILE A 169 31.04 17.55 10.26
CA ILE A 169 31.36 16.55 11.29
C ILE A 169 32.18 15.41 10.69
N LEU A 170 31.76 14.91 9.53
CA LEU A 170 32.33 13.73 8.88
C LEU A 170 33.36 14.08 7.80
N GLY A 171 33.50 15.36 7.44
CA GLY A 171 34.54 15.88 6.56
C GLY A 171 34.45 15.38 5.11
N PHE A 172 33.29 14.89 4.66
CA PHE A 172 33.14 14.39 3.30
C PHE A 172 33.05 15.53 2.26
N SER A 173 33.46 15.23 1.01
CA SER A 173 33.51 16.24 -0.05
C SER A 173 32.11 16.67 -0.50
N GLY A 174 31.98 17.93 -0.94
CA GLY A 174 30.72 18.43 -1.52
C GLY A 174 30.24 17.63 -2.75
N GLN A 175 31.16 16.95 -3.44
CA GLN A 175 30.84 16.02 -4.54
C GLN A 175 29.93 14.87 -4.10
N ILE A 176 29.98 14.41 -2.85
CA ILE A 176 29.09 13.37 -2.34
C ILE A 176 27.65 13.87 -2.28
N ILE A 177 27.45 15.15 -1.92
CA ILE A 177 26.13 15.78 -1.86
C ILE A 177 25.55 15.95 -3.27
N GLU A 178 26.36 16.42 -4.22
CA GLU A 178 25.95 16.53 -5.62
C GLU A 178 25.62 15.16 -6.24
N THR A 179 26.46 14.16 -5.94
CA THR A 179 26.24 12.77 -6.37
C THR A 179 24.92 12.24 -5.81
N PHE A 180 24.66 12.45 -4.52
CA PHE A 180 23.40 12.08 -3.89
C PHE A 180 22.20 12.76 -4.57
N GLN A 181 22.26 14.07 -4.86
CA GLN A 181 21.18 14.78 -5.56
C GLN A 181 20.91 14.21 -6.95
N ARG A 182 21.95 13.82 -7.69
CA ARG A 182 21.79 13.18 -9.01
C ARG A 182 21.13 11.80 -8.91
N PHE A 183 21.48 11.00 -7.91
CA PHE A 183 20.95 9.63 -7.73
C PHE A 183 19.66 9.54 -6.92
N LYS A 184 19.22 10.65 -6.31
CA LYS A 184 18.00 10.77 -5.51
C LYS A 184 16.76 10.17 -6.19
N TRP A 185 16.46 10.58 -7.41
CA TRP A 185 15.29 10.10 -8.16
C TRP A 185 15.37 8.61 -8.51
N PRO A 186 16.48 8.09 -9.09
CA PRO A 186 16.68 6.65 -9.24
C PRO A 186 16.52 5.87 -7.94
N LEU A 187 17.09 6.36 -6.83
CA LEU A 187 17.00 5.72 -5.52
C LEU A 187 15.55 5.65 -5.02
N THR A 188 14.77 6.72 -5.20
CA THR A 188 13.34 6.73 -4.88
C THR A 188 12.57 5.71 -5.71
N ILE A 189 12.84 5.59 -7.01
CA ILE A 189 12.19 4.59 -7.87
C ILE A 189 12.52 3.17 -7.40
N ILE A 190 13.79 2.89 -7.09
CA ILE A 190 14.23 1.60 -6.56
C ILE A 190 13.55 1.30 -5.22
N ALA A 191 13.46 2.29 -4.33
CA ALA A 191 12.77 2.15 -3.05
C ALA A 191 11.29 1.83 -3.26
N LEU A 192 10.59 2.58 -4.11
CA LEU A 192 9.18 2.34 -4.44
C LEU A 192 8.96 0.95 -5.03
N LEU A 193 9.82 0.52 -5.96
CA LEU A 193 9.79 -0.84 -6.51
C LEU A 193 9.93 -1.89 -5.43
N ALA A 194 10.92 -1.75 -4.53
CA ALA A 194 11.15 -2.68 -3.44
C ALA A 194 9.94 -2.76 -2.50
N ILE A 195 9.36 -1.61 -2.14
CA ILE A 195 8.16 -1.53 -1.29
C ILE A 195 6.98 -2.24 -1.96
N MET A 196 6.71 -1.97 -3.23
CA MET A 196 5.63 -2.63 -3.99
C MET A 196 5.87 -4.13 -4.08
N MET A 197 7.10 -4.58 -4.34
CA MET A 197 7.44 -6.01 -4.34
C MET A 197 7.13 -6.68 -3.00
N ILE A 198 7.49 -6.03 -1.89
CA ILE A 198 7.23 -6.55 -0.54
C ILE A 198 5.72 -6.59 -0.24
N ILE A 199 4.97 -5.54 -0.60
CA ILE A 199 3.51 -5.52 -0.48
C ILE A 199 2.91 -6.72 -1.23
N TYR A 200 3.30 -6.92 -2.49
CA TYR A 200 2.80 -8.04 -3.31
C TYR A 200 3.25 -9.42 -2.81
N TRP A 201 4.31 -9.48 -2.01
CA TRP A 201 4.75 -10.72 -1.39
C TRP A 201 4.04 -11.00 -0.06
N ILE A 202 3.79 -9.98 0.77
CA ILE A 202 3.24 -10.16 2.13
C ILE A 202 1.72 -10.19 2.14
N VAL A 203 1.07 -9.24 1.45
CA VAL A 203 -0.38 -8.99 1.53
C VAL A 203 -1.22 -10.18 1.07
N PRO A 204 -1.03 -10.76 -0.14
CA PRO A 204 -1.88 -11.85 -0.58
C PRO A 204 -1.65 -13.11 0.24
N ASN A 205 -2.69 -13.93 0.36
CA ASN A 205 -2.63 -15.28 0.90
C ASN A 205 -2.15 -16.29 -0.16
N ALA A 206 -1.32 -15.85 -1.10
CA ALA A 206 -0.82 -16.66 -2.19
C ALA A 206 0.61 -17.14 -1.92
N LYS A 207 0.95 -18.35 -2.40
CA LYS A 207 2.33 -18.85 -2.42
C LYS A 207 3.09 -18.23 -3.59
N VAL A 208 3.57 -17.00 -3.39
CA VAL A 208 4.37 -16.27 -4.37
C VAL A 208 5.79 -16.06 -3.84
N LYS A 209 6.78 -16.05 -4.75
CA LYS A 209 8.18 -15.70 -4.43
C LYS A 209 8.34 -14.20 -4.58
N LEU A 210 9.19 -13.57 -3.78
CA LEU A 210 9.43 -12.12 -3.89
C LEU A 210 9.90 -11.72 -5.30
N MET A 211 10.81 -12.50 -5.90
CA MET A 211 11.31 -12.23 -7.26
C MET A 211 10.30 -12.46 -8.38
N THR A 212 9.10 -12.98 -8.11
CA THR A 212 8.05 -13.07 -9.14
C THR A 212 7.11 -11.88 -9.13
N THR A 213 7.23 -10.96 -8.15
CA THR A 213 6.31 -9.81 -8.00
C THR A 213 6.81 -8.52 -8.64
N TRP A 214 8.01 -8.51 -9.22
CA TRP A 214 8.60 -7.33 -9.85
C TRP A 214 7.79 -6.76 -11.03
N PRO A 215 7.12 -7.55 -11.89
CA PRO A 215 6.39 -6.97 -13.02
C PRO A 215 5.23 -6.07 -12.56
N GLY A 216 4.46 -6.54 -11.58
CA GLY A 216 3.42 -5.75 -10.95
C GLY A 216 3.97 -4.57 -10.16
N ALA A 217 5.14 -4.70 -9.52
CA ALA A 217 5.82 -3.59 -8.86
C ALA A 217 6.19 -2.48 -9.84
N VAL A 218 6.65 -2.83 -11.06
CA VAL A 218 6.93 -1.87 -12.12
C VAL A 218 5.65 -1.16 -12.56
N VAL A 219 4.57 -1.91 -12.83
CA VAL A 219 3.27 -1.31 -13.20
C VAL A 219 2.78 -0.34 -12.13
N ALA A 220 2.83 -0.74 -10.86
CA ALA A 220 2.38 0.11 -9.77
C ALA A 220 3.28 1.33 -9.55
N THR A 221 4.60 1.19 -9.72
CA THR A 221 5.54 2.32 -9.59
C THR A 221 5.32 3.35 -10.70
N ILE A 222 5.15 2.89 -11.95
CA ILE A 222 4.80 3.78 -13.07
C ILE A 222 3.45 4.46 -12.80
N GLY A 223 2.44 3.69 -12.40
CA GLY A 223 1.13 4.22 -12.05
C GLY A 223 1.20 5.26 -10.94
N TRP A 224 2.02 5.04 -9.91
CA TRP A 224 2.21 5.96 -8.79
C TRP A 224 2.84 7.29 -9.23
N MET A 225 3.86 7.23 -10.09
CA MET A 225 4.48 8.43 -10.67
C MET A 225 3.50 9.21 -11.54
N LEU A 226 2.71 8.51 -12.37
CA LEU A 226 1.67 9.12 -13.20
C LEU A 226 0.55 9.73 -12.36
N LEU A 227 0.15 9.08 -11.26
CA LEU A 227 -0.87 9.57 -10.35
C LEU A 227 -0.49 10.95 -9.81
N GLY A 228 0.75 11.14 -9.38
CA GLY A 228 1.24 12.45 -8.93
C GLY A 228 1.05 13.55 -9.97
N GLN A 229 1.34 13.27 -11.24
CA GLN A 229 1.18 14.26 -12.32
C GLN A 229 -0.29 14.52 -12.66
N VAL A 230 -1.07 13.46 -12.88
CA VAL A 230 -2.49 13.54 -13.25
C VAL A 230 -3.30 14.25 -12.16
N PHE A 231 -3.01 13.93 -10.90
CA PHE A 231 -3.72 14.55 -9.80
C PHE A 231 -3.29 16.00 -9.56
N GLY A 232 -2.02 16.32 -9.80
CA GLY A 232 -1.55 17.71 -9.82
C GLY A 232 -2.38 18.58 -10.76
N LEU A 233 -2.67 18.07 -11.96
CA LEU A 233 -3.57 18.75 -12.93
C LEU A 233 -5.01 18.82 -12.40
N TYR A 234 -5.58 17.71 -11.92
CA TYR A 234 -6.94 17.70 -11.37
C TYR A 234 -7.14 18.75 -10.27
N ALA A 235 -6.20 18.82 -9.32
CA ALA A 235 -6.28 19.76 -8.22
C ALA A 235 -6.15 21.23 -8.67
N GLN A 236 -5.32 21.51 -9.69
CA GLN A 236 -5.22 22.85 -10.27
C GLN A 236 -6.51 23.30 -10.96
N PHE A 237 -7.17 22.41 -11.72
CA PHE A 237 -8.34 22.80 -12.53
C PHE A 237 -9.67 22.74 -11.77
N PHE A 238 -9.84 21.78 -10.86
CA PHE A 238 -11.12 21.47 -10.24
C PHE A 238 -11.17 21.96 -8.79
N ALA A 239 -10.15 21.67 -7.99
CA ALA A 239 -10.18 21.95 -6.55
C ALA A 239 -10.03 23.45 -6.24
N ALA A 240 -9.32 24.22 -7.08
CA ALA A 240 -9.20 25.68 -6.95
C ALA A 240 -10.53 26.44 -7.16
N LYS A 241 -11.53 25.84 -7.81
CA LYS A 241 -12.81 26.48 -8.12
C LYS A 241 -13.91 26.24 -7.07
N VAL A 242 -13.66 25.38 -6.08
CA VAL A 242 -14.66 24.96 -5.07
C VAL A 242 -14.51 25.80 -3.77
N SER A 243 -14.22 27.10 -3.90
CA SER A 243 -13.85 27.97 -2.77
C SER A 243 -14.90 28.07 -1.66
N GLY A 244 -16.18 27.85 -1.96
CA GLY A 244 -17.27 27.88 -0.97
C GLY A 244 -17.40 26.63 -0.07
N TYR A 245 -16.76 25.50 -0.42
CA TYR A 245 -16.88 24.23 0.30
C TYR A 245 -15.52 23.61 0.62
N GLN A 246 -14.54 24.43 1.00
CA GLN A 246 -13.14 24.03 1.10
C GLN A 246 -12.91 22.74 1.91
N ILE A 247 -13.54 22.57 3.09
CA ILE A 247 -13.39 21.36 3.93
C ILE A 247 -13.96 20.11 3.24
N ILE A 248 -15.19 20.20 2.72
CA ILE A 248 -15.85 19.07 2.03
C ILE A 248 -15.11 18.72 0.74
N GLY A 249 -14.70 19.73 -0.03
CA GLY A 249 -13.88 19.56 -1.22
C GLY A 249 -12.55 18.88 -0.92
N SER A 250 -11.90 19.23 0.20
CA SER A 250 -10.65 18.59 0.65
C SER A 250 -10.81 17.10 0.90
N PHE A 251 -11.92 16.70 1.54
CA PHE A 251 -12.23 15.30 1.79
C PHE A 251 -12.48 14.53 0.49
N ILE A 252 -13.25 15.11 -0.44
CA ILE A 252 -13.54 14.49 -1.74
C ILE A 252 -12.24 14.31 -2.55
N VAL A 253 -11.40 15.34 -2.62
CA VAL A 253 -10.11 15.31 -3.31
C VAL A 253 -9.22 14.20 -2.72
N LEU A 254 -9.06 14.17 -1.39
CA LEU A 254 -8.27 13.14 -0.73
C LEU A 254 -8.83 11.73 -0.97
N MET A 255 -10.15 11.56 -0.90
CA MET A 255 -10.80 10.27 -1.16
C MET A 255 -10.54 9.79 -2.59
N LEU A 256 -10.60 10.68 -3.58
CA LEU A 256 -10.28 10.35 -4.97
C LEU A 256 -8.80 9.97 -5.14
N TRP A 257 -7.88 10.71 -4.50
CA TRP A 257 -6.45 10.36 -4.49
C TRP A 257 -6.21 8.97 -3.91
N LEU A 258 -6.76 8.70 -2.72
CA LEU A 258 -6.61 7.41 -2.04
C LEU A 258 -7.22 6.26 -2.87
N ASN A 259 -8.36 6.50 -3.52
CA ASN A 259 -9.00 5.52 -4.39
C ASN A 259 -8.17 5.21 -5.64
N MET A 260 -7.63 6.24 -6.30
CA MET A 260 -6.73 6.04 -7.44
C MET A 260 -5.43 5.34 -7.03
N ALA A 261 -4.84 5.73 -5.89
CA ALA A 261 -3.68 5.07 -5.32
C ALA A 261 -3.93 3.59 -5.04
N ALA A 262 -5.05 3.26 -4.39
CA ALA A 262 -5.46 1.88 -4.14
C ALA A 262 -5.67 1.11 -5.45
N THR A 263 -6.31 1.73 -6.45
CA THR A 263 -6.51 1.15 -7.77
C THR A 263 -5.17 0.77 -8.41
N ILE A 264 -4.19 1.66 -8.42
CA ILE A 264 -2.85 1.39 -8.99
C ILE A 264 -2.16 0.22 -8.29
N ILE A 265 -2.23 0.16 -6.95
CA ILE A 265 -1.63 -0.94 -6.20
C ILE A 265 -2.33 -2.26 -6.55
N ILE A 266 -3.66 -2.28 -6.65
CA ILE A 266 -4.42 -3.48 -7.03
C ILE A 266 -4.09 -3.89 -8.47
N LEU A 267 -3.95 -2.95 -9.41
CA LEU A 267 -3.55 -3.23 -10.81
C LEU A 267 -2.19 -3.95 -10.89
N GLY A 268 -1.21 -3.53 -10.10
CA GLY A 268 0.07 -4.25 -10.03
C GLY A 268 -0.09 -5.66 -9.45
N GLY A 269 -0.97 -5.85 -8.47
CA GLY A 269 -1.33 -7.18 -7.94
C GLY A 269 -1.95 -8.09 -9.00
N ILE A 270 -2.93 -7.58 -9.76
CA ILE A 270 -3.57 -8.28 -10.89
C ILE A 270 -2.52 -8.65 -11.95
N THR A 271 -1.62 -7.73 -12.28
CA THR A 271 -0.53 -7.99 -13.23
C THR A 271 0.33 -9.17 -12.79
N ASN A 272 0.71 -9.21 -11.52
CA ASN A 272 1.48 -10.34 -10.97
C ASN A 272 0.71 -11.65 -11.03
N ALA A 273 -0.60 -11.64 -10.74
CA ALA A 273 -1.44 -12.84 -10.81
C ALA A 273 -1.56 -13.37 -12.25
N ILE A 274 -1.79 -12.49 -13.22
CA ILE A 274 -1.86 -12.84 -14.66
C ILE A 274 -0.55 -13.49 -15.11
N ILE A 275 0.59 -12.90 -14.76
CA ILE A 275 1.90 -13.41 -15.16
C ILE A 275 2.18 -14.75 -14.47
N ALA A 276 1.85 -14.87 -13.19
CA ALA A 276 2.03 -16.12 -12.44
C ALA A 276 1.26 -17.27 -13.12
N GLU A 277 -0.04 -17.10 -13.38
CA GLU A 277 -0.87 -18.12 -14.02
C GLU A 277 -0.44 -18.40 -15.47
N TYR A 278 -0.06 -17.38 -16.23
CA TYR A 278 0.40 -17.56 -17.61
C TYR A 278 1.69 -18.39 -17.69
N VAL A 279 2.62 -18.17 -16.76
CA VAL A 279 3.93 -18.86 -16.73
C VAL A 279 3.82 -20.27 -16.14
N THR A 280 3.08 -20.46 -15.04
CA THR A 280 2.95 -21.78 -14.40
C THR A 280 1.95 -22.68 -15.10
N GLY A 281 0.99 -22.07 -15.81
CA GLY A 281 -0.14 -22.76 -16.42
C GLY A 281 -1.14 -23.35 -15.43
N GLN A 282 -1.00 -23.04 -14.13
CA GLN A 282 -1.86 -23.50 -13.04
C GLN A 282 -2.27 -22.34 -12.15
N GLU A 283 -3.43 -22.46 -11.51
CA GLU A 283 -3.85 -21.49 -10.50
C GLU A 283 -2.88 -21.45 -9.32
N VAL A 284 -2.69 -20.26 -8.76
CA VAL A 284 -1.76 -20.04 -7.65
C VAL A 284 -2.38 -20.64 -6.38
N GLN A 285 -1.56 -21.39 -5.62
CA GLN A 285 -2.04 -22.03 -4.40
C GLN A 285 -2.08 -21.08 -3.19
N ASP A 286 -3.04 -21.30 -2.31
CA ASP A 286 -3.13 -20.66 -0.99
C ASP A 286 -1.86 -20.89 -0.15
N ARG A 287 -1.45 -19.86 0.58
CA ARG A 287 -0.39 -19.92 1.60
C ARG A 287 -0.92 -20.69 2.80
N LYS A 288 -0.62 -21.99 2.87
CA LYS A 288 -0.93 -22.84 4.03
C LYS A 288 -0.32 -22.23 5.30
N GLY A 289 -1.15 -21.74 6.21
CA GLY A 289 -0.73 -21.22 7.51
C GLY A 289 -0.05 -22.29 8.38
N ALA A 290 0.82 -21.88 9.30
CA ALA A 290 1.49 -22.80 10.23
C ALA A 290 0.49 -23.67 11.02
N LEU A 291 -0.64 -23.09 11.41
CA LEU A 291 -1.74 -23.78 12.10
C LEU A 291 -2.47 -24.79 11.20
N ALA A 292 -2.65 -24.50 9.92
CA ALA A 292 -3.22 -25.47 8.97
C ALA A 292 -2.27 -26.64 8.73
N LYS A 293 -0.95 -26.40 8.70
CA LYS A 293 0.04 -27.47 8.65
C LYS A 293 0.02 -28.33 9.92
N LEU A 294 -0.16 -27.71 11.09
CA LEU A 294 -0.31 -28.42 12.37
C LEU A 294 -1.61 -29.24 12.42
N SER A 295 -2.76 -28.68 12.05
CA SER A 295 -4.04 -29.41 11.96
C SER A 295 -3.93 -30.61 11.05
N ASN A 296 -3.44 -30.43 9.81
CA ASN A 296 -3.26 -31.54 8.88
C ASN A 296 -2.26 -32.59 9.40
N LYS A 297 -1.25 -32.18 10.17
CA LYS A 297 -0.28 -33.10 10.78
C LYS A 297 -0.89 -33.87 11.95
N ILE A 298 -1.81 -33.26 12.71
CA ILE A 298 -2.55 -33.89 13.79
C ILE A 298 -3.60 -34.85 13.22
N GLU A 299 -4.41 -34.41 12.25
CA GLU A 299 -5.39 -35.24 11.53
C GLU A 299 -4.74 -36.44 10.84
N ALA A 300 -3.59 -36.24 10.19
CA ALA A 300 -2.82 -37.33 9.58
C ALA A 300 -2.21 -38.30 10.62
N LYS A 301 -2.05 -37.87 11.88
CA LYS A 301 -1.58 -38.74 12.97
C LYS A 301 -2.74 -39.49 13.62
N ILE A 302 -3.89 -38.84 13.79
CA ILE A 302 -5.12 -39.44 14.33
C ILE A 302 -5.69 -40.48 13.36
N GLY A 303 -5.88 -40.13 12.08
CA GLY A 303 -6.38 -41.05 11.07
C GLY A 303 -5.43 -42.21 10.70
N ARG A 304 -4.20 -42.20 11.21
CA ARG A 304 -3.25 -43.32 11.10
C ARG A 304 -3.40 -44.29 12.27
N ASN A 305 -3.68 -43.79 13.47
CA ASN A 305 -4.01 -44.61 14.64
C ASN A 305 -5.33 -45.37 14.46
N ASP A 306 -6.35 -44.74 13.89
CA ASP A 306 -7.67 -45.40 13.67
C ASP A 306 -7.60 -46.60 12.69
N LYS A 307 -6.61 -46.60 11.79
CA LYS A 307 -6.37 -47.72 10.84
C LYS A 307 -5.55 -48.86 11.46
N GLU A 308 -4.71 -48.58 12.45
CA GLU A 308 -3.97 -49.60 13.19
C GLU A 308 -4.86 -50.32 14.22
N ASP A 309 -5.86 -49.65 14.80
CA ASP A 309 -6.81 -50.27 15.75
C ASP A 309 -7.94 -51.06 15.07
N SER A 310 -8.25 -50.81 13.79
CA SER A 310 -9.27 -51.56 13.03
C SER A 310 -8.72 -52.79 12.29
N SER A 311 -7.42 -53.07 12.42
CA SER A 311 -6.73 -54.22 11.81
C SER A 311 -6.24 -55.26 12.83
N LYS A 312 -6.72 -55.16 14.08
CA LYS A 312 -6.60 -56.19 15.13
C LYS A 312 -7.98 -56.72 15.50
#